data_AF-E1QU09-F1
#
_entry.id   AF-E1QU09-F1
#
_cell.length_a   1.000
_cell.length_b   1.000
_cell.length_c   1.000
_cell.angle_alpha   90.00
_cell.angle_beta   90.00
_cell.angle_gamma   90.00
#
_symmetry.space_group_name_H-M   'P 1'
#
loop_
_entity.id
_entity.type
_entity.pdbx_description
1 polymer ?
#
loop_
_entity_poly.entity_id
_entity_poly.type
_entity_poly.pdbx_seq_one_letter_code
_entity_poly.pdbx_strand_id
1 'polypeptide(L)'
;MTFTEEIKVGRKGLPVNELPYTIKVYINNQVLVPANLVRSLGLDKVKYVSVIMEYNGYKIEVDNVKLLRTRHTASRQFTIPKEIREKYGIRPFDNVTIHMIIPRQAPPPLKN
;
A
#
# COMPACT_ATOMS: atom_id res chain seq x y z
N MET A 1 29.33 20.73 29.14
CA MET A 1 28.61 19.47 28.91
C MET A 1 28.09 19.49 27.49
N THR A 2 28.80 18.79 26.60
CA THR A 2 28.53 18.81 25.16
C THR A 2 27.58 17.66 24.85
N PHE A 3 26.32 17.97 24.56
CA PHE A 3 25.35 16.98 24.10
C PHE A 3 25.56 16.76 22.61
N THR A 4 26.27 15.69 22.26
CA THR A 4 26.30 15.19 20.89
C THR A 4 25.07 14.31 20.71
N GLU A 5 23.97 14.88 20.21
CA GLU A 5 22.86 14.06 19.69
C GLU A 5 23.33 13.36 18.42
N GLU A 6 23.52 12.05 18.50
CA GLU A 6 23.63 11.20 17.31
C GLU A 6 22.33 11.29 16.51
N ILE A 7 22.33 12.10 15.45
CA ILE A 7 21.21 12.13 14.50
C ILE A 7 21.21 10.80 13.75
N LYS A 8 20.42 9.83 14.21
CA LYS A 8 20.01 8.68 13.38
C LYS A 8 19.09 9.19 12.27
N VAL A 9 19.69 9.56 11.13
CA VAL A 9 18.95 9.95 9.91
C VAL A 9 18.36 8.68 9.25
N GLY A 10 17.43 8.03 9.92
CA GLY A 10 16.41 7.25 9.23
C GLY A 10 15.43 8.23 8.61
N ARG A 11 15.20 8.19 7.29
CA ARG A 11 14.14 9.00 6.67
C ARG A 11 12.84 8.75 7.42
N LYS A 12 12.26 9.79 8.02
CA LYS A 12 10.94 9.74 8.67
C LYS A 12 9.95 9.16 7.65
N GLY A 13 9.28 8.07 7.99
CA GLY A 13 8.27 7.46 7.13
C GLY A 13 7.15 8.46 6.80
N LEU A 14 6.36 8.18 5.75
CA LEU A 14 5.19 9.03 5.44
C LEU A 14 4.30 9.14 6.69
N PRO A 15 3.92 10.37 7.12
CA PRO A 15 3.14 10.61 8.32
C PRO A 15 1.64 10.33 8.08
N VAL A 16 1.33 9.23 7.40
CA VAL A 16 -0.03 8.80 7.07
C VAL A 16 -0.40 7.67 8.03
N ASN A 17 -1.37 7.95 8.89
CA ASN A 17 -1.75 7.05 9.99
C ASN A 17 -3.18 6.51 9.84
N GLU A 18 -3.97 7.08 8.93
CA GLU A 18 -5.41 6.82 8.82
C GLU A 18 -5.84 6.66 7.36
N LEU A 19 -7.02 6.07 7.20
CA LEU A 19 -7.75 6.00 5.94
C LEU A 19 -8.89 7.04 5.98
N PRO A 20 -9.25 7.68 4.86
CA PRO A 20 -8.60 7.54 3.56
C PRO A 20 -7.28 8.31 3.46
N TYR A 21 -6.40 7.89 2.54
CA TYR A 21 -5.19 8.66 2.21
C TYR A 21 -4.95 8.73 0.71
N THR A 22 -4.45 9.86 0.23
CA THR A 22 -4.08 10.04 -1.17
C THR A 22 -2.59 9.80 -1.37
N ILE A 23 -2.25 9.05 -2.43
CA ILE A 23 -0.86 8.77 -2.76
C ILE A 23 -0.67 8.68 -4.27
N LYS A 24 0.56 8.98 -4.69
CA LYS A 24 0.99 8.89 -6.08
C LYS A 24 1.29 7.45 -6.48
N VAL A 25 0.76 7.01 -7.62
CA VAL A 25 1.10 5.73 -8.25
C VAL A 25 2.55 5.77 -8.74
N TYR A 26 3.34 4.76 -8.41
CA TYR A 26 4.74 4.66 -8.80
C TYR A 26 4.90 4.27 -10.28
N ILE A 27 6.11 4.49 -10.82
CA ILE A 27 6.44 4.19 -12.22
C ILE A 27 6.16 2.74 -12.62
N ASN A 28 6.27 1.82 -11.66
CA ASN A 28 5.99 0.40 -11.83
C ASN A 28 4.52 0.03 -11.54
N ASN A 29 3.61 1.01 -11.55
CA ASN A 29 2.18 0.84 -11.28
C ASN A 29 1.85 0.35 -9.86
N GLN A 30 2.77 0.55 -8.93
CA GLN A 30 2.58 0.17 -7.53
C GLN A 30 2.10 1.34 -6.70
N VAL A 31 1.36 0.99 -5.66
CA VAL A 31 0.87 1.90 -4.64
C VAL A 31 1.48 1.50 -3.32
N LEU A 32 2.03 2.47 -2.60
CA LEU A 32 2.62 2.28 -1.29
C LEU A 32 1.54 2.29 -0.20
N VAL A 33 1.63 1.32 0.71
CA VAL A 33 0.96 1.30 2.00
C VAL A 33 1.98 1.71 3.06
N PRO A 34 1.81 2.89 3.70
CA PRO A 34 2.71 3.40 4.73
C PRO A 34 2.92 2.41 5.88
N ALA A 35 4.14 2.36 6.42
CA ALA A 35 4.49 1.46 7.51
C ALA A 35 3.59 1.60 8.75
N ASN A 36 3.14 2.82 9.08
CA ASN A 36 2.22 3.04 10.19
C ASN A 36 0.87 2.38 9.93
N LEU A 37 0.32 2.56 8.73
CA LEU A 37 -0.91 1.90 8.30
C LEU A 37 -0.77 0.37 8.30
N VAL A 38 0.33 -0.17 7.77
CA VAL A 38 0.60 -1.63 7.80
C VAL A 38 0.50 -2.18 9.22
N ARG A 39 1.12 -1.52 10.21
CA ARG A 39 1.10 -1.95 11.61
C ARG A 39 -0.28 -1.79 12.23
N SER A 40 -0.91 -0.63 12.03
CA SER A 40 -2.24 -0.34 12.61
C SER A 40 -3.33 -1.29 12.10
N LEU A 41 -3.22 -1.73 10.84
CA LEU A 41 -4.16 -2.63 10.19
C LEU A 41 -3.76 -4.12 10.34
N GLY A 42 -2.68 -4.43 11.07
CA GLY A 42 -2.23 -5.81 11.28
C GLY A 42 -1.78 -6.54 10.01
N LEU A 43 -1.27 -5.81 9.02
CA LEU A 43 -0.93 -6.35 7.69
C LEU A 43 0.46 -7.00 7.62
N ASP A 44 1.20 -7.09 8.73
CA ASP A 44 2.60 -7.54 8.76
C ASP A 44 2.81 -8.96 8.21
N LYS A 45 1.87 -9.86 8.48
CA LYS A 45 1.90 -11.26 8.02
C LYS A 45 0.93 -11.54 6.87
N VAL A 46 0.18 -10.52 6.43
CA VAL A 46 -0.82 -10.64 5.37
C VAL A 46 -0.12 -10.66 4.01
N LYS A 47 -0.46 -11.65 3.18
CA LYS A 47 0.10 -11.80 1.82
C LYS A 47 -0.77 -11.15 0.75
N TYR A 48 -2.08 -11.18 0.92
CA TYR A 48 -3.06 -10.71 -0.05
C TYR A 48 -4.08 -9.81 0.62
N VAL A 49 -4.51 -8.77 -0.09
CA VAL A 49 -5.55 -7.84 0.35
C VAL A 49 -6.50 -7.52 -0.78
N SER A 50 -7.68 -7.06 -0.42
CA SER A 50 -8.54 -6.28 -1.30
C SER A 50 -8.42 -4.82 -0.92
N VAL A 51 -8.36 -3.94 -1.91
CA VAL A 51 -8.24 -2.50 -1.70
C VAL A 51 -9.42 -1.81 -2.33
N ILE A 52 -10.08 -0.94 -1.59
CA ILE A 52 -11.05 0.01 -2.16
C ILE A 52 -10.30 1.32 -2.34
N MET A 53 -10.14 1.72 -3.59
CA MET A 53 -9.49 2.97 -3.97
C MET A 53 -10.42 3.84 -4.82
N GLU A 54 -10.11 5.11 -4.92
CA GLU A 54 -10.83 6.08 -5.74
C GLU A 54 -9.89 6.76 -6.71
N TYR A 55 -10.36 6.91 -7.95
CA TYR A 55 -9.68 7.62 -9.02
C TYR A 55 -10.70 8.26 -9.96
N ASN A 56 -10.54 9.54 -10.29
CA ASN A 56 -11.44 10.30 -11.16
C ASN A 56 -12.94 10.13 -10.82
N GLY A 57 -13.29 10.11 -9.53
CA GLY A 57 -14.67 9.95 -9.05
C GLY A 57 -15.21 8.51 -9.07
N TYR A 58 -14.43 7.53 -9.54
CA TYR A 58 -14.80 6.13 -9.50
C TYR A 58 -14.28 5.47 -8.23
N LYS A 59 -15.17 4.78 -7.48
CA LYS A 59 -14.76 3.82 -6.47
C LYS A 59 -14.44 2.47 -7.13
N ILE A 60 -13.23 2.00 -6.92
CA ILE A 60 -12.63 0.86 -7.59
C ILE A 60 -12.23 -0.17 -6.53
N GLU A 61 -12.82 -1.36 -6.61
CA GLU A 61 -12.36 -2.52 -5.85
C GLU A 61 -11.23 -3.21 -6.61
N VAL A 62 -10.09 -3.36 -5.93
CA VAL A 62 -8.91 -4.06 -6.42
C VAL A 62 -8.76 -5.31 -5.57
N ASP A 63 -9.29 -6.43 -6.05
CA ASP A 63 -9.35 -7.67 -5.28
C ASP A 63 -8.07 -8.51 -5.38
N ASN A 64 -7.79 -9.28 -4.32
CA ASN A 64 -6.74 -10.30 -4.26
C ASN A 64 -5.34 -9.83 -4.73
N VAL A 65 -4.94 -8.61 -4.40
CA VAL A 65 -3.59 -8.12 -4.73
C VAL A 65 -2.57 -8.51 -3.68
N LYS A 66 -1.37 -8.85 -4.15
CA LYS A 66 -0.26 -9.25 -3.28
C LYS A 66 0.36 -8.02 -2.60
N LEU A 67 0.53 -8.09 -1.28
CA LEU A 67 1.34 -7.13 -0.53
C LEU A 67 2.82 -7.48 -0.62
N LEU A 68 3.54 -6.72 -1.43
CA LEU A 68 4.98 -6.80 -1.60
C LEU A 68 5.69 -6.18 -0.40
N ARG A 69 6.71 -6.90 0.11
CA ARG A 69 7.53 -6.45 1.23
C ARG A 69 8.69 -5.61 0.73
N THR A 70 8.91 -4.46 1.37
CA THR A 70 10.12 -3.65 1.14
C THR A 70 11.28 -4.12 2.03
N ARG A 71 12.52 -3.98 1.57
CA ARG A 71 13.72 -4.54 2.23
C ARG A 71 14.03 -3.96 3.61
N HIS A 72 13.84 -2.65 3.79
CA HIS A 72 14.32 -1.91 4.97
C HIS A 72 13.21 -1.20 5.77
N THR A 73 11.95 -1.38 5.40
CA THR A 73 10.81 -0.77 6.10
C THR A 73 9.64 -1.75 6.20
N ALA A 74 8.79 -1.53 7.20
CA ALA A 74 7.53 -2.27 7.36
C ALA A 74 6.48 -1.86 6.31
N SER A 75 6.74 -0.80 5.53
CA SER A 75 5.85 -0.44 4.42
C SER A 75 5.64 -1.61 3.46
N ARG A 76 4.46 -1.62 2.84
CA ARG A 76 4.10 -2.59 1.80
C ARG A 76 3.77 -1.88 0.52
N GLN A 77 3.75 -2.62 -0.58
CA GLN A 77 3.32 -2.12 -1.86
C GLN A 77 2.37 -3.13 -2.49
N PHE A 78 1.42 -2.69 -3.29
CA PHE A 78 0.63 -3.55 -4.15
C PHE A 78 0.65 -3.00 -5.57
N THR A 79 0.53 -3.88 -6.56
CA THR A 79 0.46 -3.48 -7.96
C THR A 79 -1.00 -3.32 -8.36
N ILE A 80 -1.32 -2.23 -9.07
CA ILE A 80 -2.65 -2.08 -9.68
C ILE A 80 -2.72 -3.02 -10.90
N PRO A 81 -3.66 -3.99 -10.94
CA PRO A 81 -3.79 -4.92 -12.04
C PRO A 81 -3.98 -4.22 -13.39
N LYS A 82 -3.50 -4.86 -14.47
CA LYS A 82 -3.47 -4.24 -15.81
C LYS A 82 -4.89 -3.91 -16.28
N GLU A 83 -5.82 -4.83 -16.08
CA GLU A 83 -7.23 -4.70 -16.43
C GLU A 83 -7.90 -3.51 -15.74
N ILE A 84 -7.55 -3.23 -14.47
CA ILE A 84 -8.06 -2.07 -13.74
C ILE A 84 -7.44 -0.78 -14.29
N ARG A 85 -6.12 -0.78 -14.55
CA ARG A 85 -5.45 0.40 -15.11
C ARG A 85 -5.99 0.79 -16.47
N GLU A 86 -6.18 -0.19 -17.36
CA GLU A 86 -6.71 0.05 -18.71
C GLU A 86 -8.18 0.48 -18.66
N LYS A 87 -9.00 -0.16 -17.82
CA LYS A 87 -10.42 0.17 -17.68
C LYS A 87 -10.66 1.60 -17.19
N TYR A 88 -9.88 2.07 -16.22
CA TYR A 88 -10.07 3.39 -15.60
C TYR A 88 -9.06 4.44 -16.06
N GLY A 89 -8.11 4.07 -16.94
CA GLY A 89 -7.08 4.98 -17.45
C GLY A 89 -6.07 5.44 -16.40
N ILE A 90 -5.76 4.60 -15.39
CA ILE A 90 -4.79 4.91 -14.34
C ILE A 90 -3.36 4.79 -14.91
N ARG A 91 -2.57 5.85 -14.79
CA ARG A 91 -1.20 5.94 -15.25
C ARG A 91 -0.22 6.09 -14.09
N PRO A 92 1.06 5.78 -14.31
CA PRO A 92 2.12 6.21 -13.42
C PRO A 92 2.03 7.71 -13.10
N PHE A 93 2.36 8.04 -11.86
CA PHE A 93 2.37 9.40 -11.30
C PHE A 93 1.00 10.05 -11.06
N ASP A 94 -0.09 9.37 -11.39
CA ASP A 94 -1.43 9.79 -10.99
C ASP A 94 -1.61 9.68 -9.48
N ASN A 95 -2.53 10.49 -8.93
CA ASN A 95 -2.93 10.41 -7.53
C ASN A 95 -4.16 9.51 -7.40
N VAL A 96 -4.12 8.61 -6.42
CA VAL A 96 -5.23 7.73 -6.06
C VAL A 96 -5.53 7.86 -4.58
N THR A 97 -6.79 7.78 -4.20
CA THR A 97 -7.20 7.82 -2.79
C THR A 97 -7.53 6.41 -2.33
N ILE A 98 -6.84 5.93 -1.30
CA ILE A 98 -7.09 4.61 -0.71
C ILE A 98 -8.08 4.79 0.44
N HIS A 99 -9.23 4.12 0.33
CA HIS A 99 -10.32 4.20 1.31
C HIS A 99 -10.30 3.03 2.27
N MET A 100 -10.07 1.81 1.79
CA MET A 100 -10.05 0.60 2.62
C MET A 100 -8.99 -0.38 2.15
N ILE A 101 -8.40 -1.11 3.10
CA ILE A 101 -7.50 -2.23 2.84
C ILE A 101 -8.00 -3.39 3.70
N ILE A 102 -8.46 -4.47 3.05
CA ILE A 102 -9.10 -5.60 3.69
C ILE A 102 -8.18 -6.82 3.55
N PRO A 103 -7.72 -7.43 4.65
CA PRO A 103 -6.94 -8.66 4.60
C PRO A 103 -7.72 -9.79 3.92
N ARG A 104 -7.11 -10.44 2.93
CA ARG A 104 -7.60 -11.73 2.43
C ARG A 104 -6.78 -12.83 3.09
N GLN A 105 -7.47 -13.77 3.73
CA GLN A 105 -6.82 -15.02 4.11
C GLN A 105 -6.36 -15.70 2.82
N ALA A 106 -5.12 -16.21 2.80
CA ALA A 106 -4.71 -17.06 1.69
C ALA A 106 -5.72 -18.23 1.61
N PRO A 107 -6.16 -18.64 0.42
CA PRO A 107 -6.88 -19.90 0.28
C PRO A 107 -6.04 -20.98 0.97
N PRO A 108 -6.65 -21.90 1.75
CA PRO A 108 -5.91 -23.05 2.25
C PRO A 108 -5.19 -23.71 1.06
N PRO A 109 -3.94 -24.18 1.24
CA PRO A 109 -3.27 -24.90 0.16
C PRO A 109 -4.18 -26.05 -0.29
N LEU A 110 -4.42 -26.13 -1.60
CA LEU A 110 -5.06 -27.29 -2.19
C LEU A 110 -4.24 -28.51 -1.74
N LYS A 111 -4.84 -29.38 -0.94
CA LYS A 111 -4.24 -30.67 -0.61
C LYS A 111 -4.21 -31.45 -1.93
N ASN A 112 -3.00 -31.69 -2.43
CA ASN A 112 -2.77 -32.71 -3.46
C ASN A 112 -2.93 -34.09 -2.83
#